data_AF-A0A7C7BTD6-F1
#
_entry.id   AF-A0A7C7BTD6-F1
#
_cell.length_a   1.000
_cell.length_b   1.000
_cell.length_c   1.000
_cell.angle_alpha   90.00
_cell.angle_beta   90.00
_cell.angle_gamma   90.00
#
_symmetry.space_group_name_H-M   'P 1'
#
loop_
_entity.id
_entity.type
_entity.pdbx_description
1 polymer ?
#
loop_
_entity_poly.entity_id
_entity_poly.type
_entity_poly.pdbx_seq_one_letter_code
_entity_poly.pdbx_strand_id
1 'polypeptide(L)' 'MTNVGVPLINLSPSYNGTFEGKKMVAEQINSACMDLGFFAITGHGVEMSLINGFRKISHEFFEQTL' A
#
# COMPACT_ATOMS: atom_id res chain seq x y z
N MET A 1 6.81 17.32 19.79
CA MET A 1 6.55 15.87 19.76
C MET A 1 5.21 15.71 19.04
N THR A 2 5.03 15.02 17.92
CA THR A 2 5.80 14.04 17.14
C THR A 2 5.57 14.40 15.66
N ASN A 3 6.56 14.20 14.78
CA ASN A 3 6.29 14.22 13.34
C ASN A 3 5.42 13.00 13.05
N VAL A 4 4.10 13.18 12.91
CA VAL A 4 3.19 12.08 12.59
C VAL A 4 3.43 11.74 11.12
N GLY A 5 4.43 10.90 10.87
CA GLY A 5 4.70 10.37 9.53
C GLY A 5 3.49 9.60 9.03
N VAL A 6 3.28 9.60 7.70
CA VAL A 6 2.25 8.78 7.08
C VAL A 6 2.45 7.31 7.50
N PRO A 7 1.45 6.65 8.10
CA PRO A 7 1.56 5.25 8.50
C PRO A 7 1.93 4.36 7.32
N LEU A 8 2.87 3.44 7.52
CA LEU A 8 3.23 2.40 6.56
C LEU A 8 2.78 1.04 7.09
N ILE A 9 1.76 0.46 6.47
CA ILE A 9 1.14 -0.80 6.92
C ILE A 9 1.63 -1.96 6.04
N ASN A 10 2.20 -3.00 6.66
CA ASN A 10 2.57 -4.22 5.96
C ASN A 10 1.36 -5.16 5.86
N LEU A 11 0.91 -5.45 4.63
CA LEU A 11 -0.23 -6.34 4.38
C LEU A 11 0.13 -7.83 4.37
N SER A 12 1.41 -8.21 4.36
CA SER A 12 1.83 -9.61 4.27
C SER A 12 1.12 -10.56 5.26
N PRO A 13 0.91 -10.20 6.55
CA PRO A 13 0.21 -11.07 7.50
C PRO A 13 -1.23 -11.43 7.11
N SER A 14 -1.91 -10.61 6.30
CA SER A 14 -3.28 -10.89 5.82
C SER A 14 -3.36 -12.11 4.91
N TYR A 15 -2.25 -12.47 4.26
CA TYR A 15 -2.20 -13.54 3.26
C TYR A 15 -1.73 -14.87 3.84
N ASN A 16 -1.28 -14.92 5.10
CA ASN A 16 -0.72 -16.12 5.73
C ASN A 16 -1.78 -17.14 6.22
N GLY A 17 -3.07 -16.89 5.99
CA GLY A 17 -4.16 -17.80 6.31
C GLY A 17 -4.64 -17.81 7.78
N THR A 18 -3.97 -17.07 8.68
CA THR A 18 -4.37 -16.98 10.10
C THR A 18 -5.40 -15.87 10.34
N PHE A 19 -6.29 -16.09 11.32
CA PHE A 19 -7.26 -15.07 11.74
C PHE A 19 -6.55 -13.87 12.39
N GLU A 20 -5.53 -14.15 13.20
CA GLU A 20 -4.74 -13.18 13.94
C GLU A 20 -4.01 -12.22 12.98
N GLY A 21 -3.42 -12.74 11.91
CA GLY A 21 -2.74 -11.93 10.90
C GLY A 21 -3.69 -10.98 10.19
N LYS A 22 -4.88 -11.47 9.80
CA LYS A 22 -5.93 -10.65 9.18
C LYS A 22 -6.47 -9.58 10.13
N LYS A 23 -6.75 -9.96 11.39
CA LYS A 23 -7.25 -9.05 12.42
C LYS A 23 -6.26 -7.93 12.70
N MET A 24 -4.97 -8.26 12.87
CA MET A 24 -3.92 -7.29 13.14
C MET A 24 -3.79 -6.23 12.01
N VAL A 25 -3.84 -6.65 10.75
CA VAL A 25 -3.76 -5.71 9.62
C VAL A 25 -5.04 -4.86 9.54
N ALA A 26 -6.21 -5.45 9.78
CA ALA A 26 -7.47 -4.71 9.79
C ALA A 26 -7.51 -3.63 10.88
N GLU A 27 -7.00 -3.92 12.08
CA GLU A 27 -6.92 -2.94 13.17
C GLU A 27 -5.99 -1.77 12.84
N GLN A 28 -4.85 -2.02 12.19
CA GLN A 28 -3.94 -0.97 11.73
C GLN A 28 -4.59 -0.06 10.67
N ILE A 29 -5.27 -0.66 9.70
CA ILE A 29 -6.00 0.10 8.66
C ILE A 29 -7.09 0.94 9.31
N ASN A 30 -7.86 0.37 10.25
CA ASN A 30 -8.90 1.09 10.96
C ASN A 30 -8.34 2.32 11.71
N SER A 31 -7.25 2.15 12.48
CA SER A 31 -6.61 3.28 13.17
C SER A 31 -6.15 4.35 12.19
N ALA A 32 -5.44 3.98 11.12
CA ALA A 32 -4.94 4.94 10.14
C ALA A 32 -6.07 5.72 9.44
N CYS A 33 -7.20 5.06 9.14
CA CYS A 33 -8.39 5.70 8.61
C CYS A 33 -9.05 6.67 9.60
N MET A 34 -9.11 6.31 10.89
CA MET A 34 -9.75 7.13 11.93
C MET A 34 -8.89 8.32 12.37
N ASP A 35 -7.56 8.17 12.33
CA ASP A 35 -6.63 9.17 12.86
C ASP A 35 -6.15 10.16 11.79
N LEU A 36 -5.59 9.66 10.68
CA LEU A 36 -5.00 10.50 9.63
C LEU A 36 -5.83 10.52 8.33
N GLY A 37 -6.65 9.48 8.10
CA GLY A 37 -7.38 9.29 6.85
C GLY A 37 -6.49 8.88 5.66
N PHE A 38 -5.20 8.59 5.91
CA PHE A 38 -4.22 8.27 4.88
C PHE A 38 -3.14 7.33 5.40
N PHE A 39 -2.67 6.40 4.55
CA PHE A 39 -1.57 5.48 4.84
C PHE A 39 -0.95 4.97 3.54
N ALA A 40 0.30 4.51 3.63
CA ALA A 40 0.96 3.74 2.59
C ALA A 40 0.97 2.25 2.96
N ILE A 41 1.12 1.37 1.97
CA ILE A 41 1.16 -0.08 2.17
C ILE A 41 2.42 -0.73 1.61
N THR A 42 2.89 -1.79 2.25
CA THR A 42 3.89 -2.75 1.74
C THR A 42 3.35 -4.16 1.82
N GLY A 43 4.07 -5.13 1.23
CA GLY A 43 3.70 -6.54 1.36
C GLY A 43 2.35 -6.92 0.73
N HIS A 44 1.83 -6.08 -0.16
CA HIS A 44 0.53 -6.23 -0.84
C HIS A 44 0.55 -7.27 -1.97
N GLY A 45 1.69 -7.91 -2.24
CA GLY A 45 1.82 -9.00 -3.22
C GLY A 45 1.80 -8.57 -4.69
N VAL A 46 1.90 -7.27 -4.99
CA VAL A 46 2.06 -6.81 -6.39
C VAL A 46 3.55 -6.72 -6.70
N GLU A 47 3.98 -7.50 -7.68
CA GLU A 47 5.37 -7.58 -8.11
C GLU A 47 5.91 -6.22 -8.57
N MET A 48 7.15 -5.92 -8.19
CA MET A 48 7.78 -4.64 -8.52
C MET A 48 7.98 -4.47 -10.03
N SER A 49 8.20 -5.56 -10.76
CA SER A 49 8.30 -5.57 -12.22
C SER A 49 6.99 -5.12 -12.88
N LEU A 50 5.84 -5.52 -12.35
CA LEU A 50 4.53 -5.11 -12.84
C LEU A 50 4.30 -3.61 -12.61
N ILE A 51 4.62 -3.11 -11.41
CA ILE A 51 4.49 -1.68 -11.09
C ILE A 51 5.38 -0.84 -12.01
N ASN A 52 6.62 -1.27 -12.22
CA ASN A 52 7.57 -0.56 -13.09
C ASN A 52 7.15 -0.59 -14.56
N GLY A 53 6.66 -1.74 -15.04
CA GLY A 53 6.11 -1.86 -16.40
C GLY A 53 4.89 -0.97 -16.62
N PHE A 54 3.96 -0.94 -15.66
CA PHE A 54 2.78 -0.07 -15.72
C PHE A 54 3.16 1.42 -15.79
N ARG A 55 4.10 1.86 -14.94
CA ARG A 55 4.61 3.24 -14.97
C ARG A 55 5.24 3.56 -16.32
N LYS A 56 6.11 2.68 -16.82
CA LYS A 56 6.78 2.84 -18.10
C LYS A 56 5.79 3.07 -19.24
N ILE A 57 4.81 2.16 -19.40
CA ILE A 57 3.81 2.26 -20.47
C ILE A 57 2.93 3.49 -20.31
N SER A 58 2.58 3.86 -19.06
CA SER A 58 1.81 5.10 -18.81
C SER A 58 2.59 6.34 -19.27
N HIS A 59 3.89 6.42 -18.97
CA HIS A 59 4.74 7.51 -19.45
C HIS A 59 4.84 7.52 -20.98
N GLU A 60 5.15 6.38 -21.60
CA GLU A 60 5.22 6.26 -23.07
C GLU A 60 3.91 6.65 -23.77
N PHE A 61 2.75 6.41 -23.15
CA PHE A 61 1.47 6.85 -23.67
C PHE A 61 1.32 8.37 -23.65
N PHE A 62 1.56 9.01 -22.50
CA PHE A 62 1.37 10.45 -22.34
C PHE A 62 2.48 11.30 -22.98
N GLU A 63 3.59 10.70 -23.40
CA GLU A 63 4.66 11.37 -24.16
C GLU A 63 4.37 11.45 -25.67
N GLN A 64 3.31 10.81 -26.18
CA GLN A 64 2.93 10.90 -27.58
C GLN A 64 2.40 12.29 -27.95
N THR A 65 2.71 12.77 -29.15
CA THR A 65 2.12 13.99 -29.70
C THR A 65 0.62 13.78 -29.96
N LEU A 66 -0.17 14.82 -29.69
CA LEU A 66 -1.61 14.86 -30.00
C LEU A 66 -1.89 14.77 -31.51
#